data_AF-A0AAV5ZED2-F1
#
_entry.id   AF-A0AAV5ZED2-F1
#
_cell.length_a   1.000
_cell.length_b   1.000
_cell.length_c   1.000
_cell.angle_alpha   90.00
_cell.angle_beta   90.00
_cell.angle_gamma   90.00
#
_symmetry.space_group_name_H-M   'P 1'
#
loop_
_entity.id
_entity.type
_entity.pdbx_description
1 polymer ?
#
loop_
_entity_poly.entity_id
_entity_poly.type
_entity_poly.pdbx_seq_one_letter_code
_entity_poly.pdbx_strand_id
1 'polypeptide(L)' 'MGLAKEIERAVGVTPRIRMGGFGALDVIVDGKVVFSKKADGALPAGEIVGRVKSAR' A
#
# COMPACT_ATOMS: atom_id res chain seq x y z
N MET A 1 4.77 -2.80 -14.50
CA MET A 1 5.20 -2.15 -13.24
C MET A 1 4.08 -2.38 -12.22
N GLY A 2 4.40 -2.81 -11.00
CA GLY A 2 3.40 -3.15 -9.99
C GLY A 2 3.62 -2.36 -8.71
N LEU A 3 2.54 -2.13 -7.96
CA LEU A 3 2.49 -1.29 -6.76
C LEU A 3 3.61 -1.59 -5.75
N ALA A 4 3.95 -2.87 -5.56
CA ALA A 4 5.03 -3.28 -4.66
C ALA A 4 6.40 -2.69 -5.06
N LYS A 5 6.72 -2.64 -6.36
CA LYS A 5 7.97 -2.05 -6.85
C LYS A 5 8.01 -0.53 -6.69
N GLU A 6 6.87 0.13 -6.82
CA GLU A 6 6.78 1.58 -6.61
C GLU A 6 6.99 1.95 -5.14
N ILE A 7 6.36 1.19 -4.24
CA ILE A 7 6.56 1.33 -2.80
C ILE A 7 8.03 1.04 -2.46
N GLU A 8 8.58 -0.08 -2.92
CA GLU A 8 9.99 -0.44 -2.68
C GLU A 8 10.96 0.67 -3.11
N ARG A 9 10.78 1.23 -4.31
CA ARG A 9 11.61 2.35 -4.79
C ARG A 9 11.46 3.62 -3.95
N ALA A 10 10.27 3.84 -3.39
CA ALA A 10 9.96 5.05 -2.67
C ALA A 10 10.44 5.06 -1.21
N VAL A 11 10.36 3.92 -0.52
CA VAL A 11 10.77 3.79 0.89
C VAL A 11 12.08 3.02 1.08
N GLY A 12 12.60 2.34 0.06
CA GLY A 12 13.81 1.52 0.14
C GLY A 12 13.61 0.20 0.90
N VAL A 13 12.37 -0.19 1.16
CA VAL A 13 12.01 -1.41 1.88
C VAL A 13 11.19 -2.30 0.97
N THR A 14 11.60 -3.56 0.80
CA THR A 14 10.86 -4.55 0.01
C THR A 14 9.52 -4.89 0.68
N PRO A 15 8.37 -4.58 0.06
CA PRO A 15 7.06 -4.87 0.65
C PRO A 15 6.78 -6.36 0.70
N ARG A 16 6.18 -6.82 1.80
CA ARG A 16 5.70 -8.19 1.94
C ARG A 16 4.27 -8.28 1.43
N ILE A 17 4.05 -9.03 0.36
CA ILE A 17 2.72 -9.30 -0.17
C ILE A 17 2.12 -10.48 0.62
N ARG A 18 0.93 -10.27 1.19
CA ARG A 18 0.15 -11.32 1.83
C ARG A 18 -1.16 -11.47 1.08
N MET A 19 -1.61 -12.70 0.91
CA MET A 19 -2.91 -12.97 0.30
C MET A 19 -4.01 -12.53 1.26
N GLY A 20 -4.78 -11.51 0.85
CA GLY A 20 -5.95 -11.02 1.59
C GLY A 20 -7.24 -11.69 1.13
N GLY A 21 -8.36 -11.18 1.65
CA GLY A 21 -9.69 -11.60 1.20
C GLY A 21 -9.97 -11.18 -0.25
N PHE A 22 -11.04 -11.73 -0.84
CA PHE A 22 -11.43 -11.43 -2.21
C PHE A 22 -11.63 -9.91 -2.43
N GLY A 23 -10.96 -9.36 -3.45
CA GLY A 23 -11.00 -7.94 -3.77
C GLY A 23 -10.32 -7.00 -2.78
N ALA A 24 -9.65 -7.52 -1.75
CA ALA A 24 -8.94 -6.71 -0.76
C ALA A 24 -7.61 -6.19 -1.33
N LEU A 25 -7.34 -4.92 -1.04
CA LEU A 25 -6.02 -4.31 -1.21
C LEU A 25 -5.82 -3.40 -0.01
N ASP A 26 -5.08 -3.91 0.97
CA ASP A 26 -4.74 -3.18 2.18
C ASP A 26 -3.24 -2.94 2.19
N VAL A 27 -2.85 -1.69 2.45
CA VAL A 27 -1.44 -1.31 2.62
C VAL A 27 -1.23 -0.98 4.09
N ILE A 28 -0.29 -1.70 4.70
CA ILE A 28 -0.01 -1.62 6.13
C ILE A 28 1.45 -1.20 6.30
N VAL A 29 1.68 -0.15 7.08
CA VAL A 29 3.00 0.39 7.43
C VAL A 29 3.09 0.42 8.95
N ASP A 30 4.10 -0.21 9.52
CA ASP A 30 4.33 -0.29 10.97
C ASP A 30 3.10 -0.69 11.80
N GLY A 31 2.33 -1.66 11.27
CA GLY A 31 1.12 -2.19 11.89
C GLY A 31 -0.13 -1.31 11.71
N LYS A 32 -0.04 -0.16 11.05
CA LYS A 32 -1.17 0.74 10.76
C LYS A 32 -1.62 0.60 9.31
N VAL A 33 -2.93 0.51 9.10
CA VAL A 33 -3.52 0.53 7.75
C VAL A 33 -3.46 1.96 7.22
N VAL A 34 -2.66 2.18 6.18
CA VAL A 34 -2.51 3.51 5.54
C VAL A 34 -3.42 3.66 4.31
N PHE A 35 -3.96 2.55 3.83
CA PHE A 35 -4.91 2.48 2.73
C PHE A 35 -5.66 1.16 2.77
N SER A 36 -6.97 1.21 2.49
CA SER A 36 -7.76 0.00 2.26
C SER A 36 -8.72 0.24 1.12
N LYS A 37 -8.61 -0.53 0.04
CA LYS A 37 -9.54 -0.46 -1.09
C LYS A 37 -11.00 -0.66 -0.66
N LYS A 38 -11.24 -1.44 0.39
CA LYS A 38 -12.60 -1.64 0.92
C LYS A 38 -13.15 -0.39 1.60
N ALA A 39 -12.30 0.42 2.21
CA ALA A 39 -12.69 1.67 2.87
C ALA A 39 -12.72 2.85 1.89
N ASP A 40 -11.67 3.00 1.07
CA ASP A 40 -11.52 4.09 0.10
C ASP A 40 -12.39 3.89 -1.16
N GLY A 41 -12.87 2.67 -1.43
CA GLY A 41 -13.77 2.36 -2.55
C GLY A 41 -13.13 2.36 -3.95
N ALA A 42 -11.88 2.81 -4.07
CA ALA A 42 -11.13 2.91 -5.32
C ALA A 42 -9.74 2.28 -5.21
N LEU A 43 -9.08 2.04 -6.34
CA LEU A 43 -7.65 1.70 -6.38
C LEU A 43 -6.82 2.98 -6.28
N PRO A 44 -5.64 2.95 -5.63
CA PRO A 44 -4.84 4.15 -5.49
C PRO A 44 -4.18 4.52 -6.83
N ALA A 45 -4.38 5.75 -7.28
CA ALA A 45 -3.86 6.28 -8.54
C ALA A 45 -2.47 6.94 -8.40
N GLY A 46 -1.57 6.33 -7.61
CA GLY A 46 -0.20 6.84 -7.38
C GLY A 46 0.01 7.66 -6.10
N GLU A 47 -1.07 8.08 -5.42
CA GLU A 47 -1.00 8.79 -4.12
C GLU A 47 -0.48 7.92 -2.96
N ILE A 48 -0.54 6.59 -3.12
CA ILE A 48 -0.18 5.62 -2.08
C ILE A 48 1.27 5.76 -1.63
N VAL A 49 2.17 6.14 -2.53
CA VAL A 49 3.57 6.38 -2.19
C VAL A 49 3.70 7.54 -1.20
N GLY A 50 2.91 8.60 -1.37
CA GLY A 50 2.85 9.72 -0.44
C GLY A 50 2.31 9.30 0.93
N ARG A 51 1.22 8.52 0.95
CA ARG A 51 0.62 7.99 2.19
C ARG A 51 1.60 7.10 2.96
N VAL A 52 2.32 6.23 2.26
CA VAL A 52 3.35 5.35 2.85
C VAL A 52 4.51 6.15 3.43
N LYS A 53 5.00 7.18 2.71
CA LYS A 53 6.09 8.05 3.20
C LYS A 53 5.68 8.86 4.43
N SER A 54 4.43 9.32 4.50
CA SER A 54 3.93 10.12 5.62
C SER A 54 3.63 9.29 6.87
N ALA A 55 3.50 7.97 6.74
CA ALA A 55 3.16 7.06 7.84
C ALA A 55 4.40 6.47 8.54
N ARG A 56 5.59 6.66 7.98
CA ARG A 56 6.89 6.31 8.53
C ARG A 56 7.49 7.51 9.26
#